data_AF-A0A7S3UKM8-F1
#
_entry.id   AF-A0A7S3UKM8-F1
#
_cell.length_a   1.000
_cell.length_b   1.000
_cell.length_c   1.000
_cell.angle_alpha   90.00
_cell.angle_beta   90.00
_cell.angle_gamma   90.00
#
_symmetry.space_group_name_H-M   'P 1'
#
loop_
_entity.id
_entity.type
_entity.pdbx_description
1 polymer ?
#
loop_
_entity_poly.entity_id
_entity_poly.type
_entity_poly.pdbx_seq_one_letter_code
_entity_poly.pdbx_strand_id
1 'polypeptide(L)'
;TPLHLNKVRDPDDQLVLLPHGLLRHHCCYPGCPEFLRDLRTENDLDAADAGKAGDVSESTRRNGLWQHLSPKTWYYARRSDAFLVPRVHRIARGVMDEAQTLHHFVDLTMRKLEEELRGRPAYAEIQDSNND
;
A
#
# COMPACT_ATOMS: atom_id res chain seq x y z
N THR A 1 21.03 -13.24 0.44
CA THR A 1 20.98 -12.23 1.52
C THR A 1 21.24 -10.85 0.94
N PRO A 2 20.70 -9.76 1.53
CA PRO A 2 20.88 -8.39 1.02
C PRO A 2 22.37 -8.01 0.80
N LEU A 3 23.27 -8.53 1.63
CA LEU A 3 24.73 -8.39 1.51
C LEU A 3 25.31 -8.79 0.15
N HIS A 4 24.76 -9.80 -0.52
CA HIS A 4 25.24 -10.18 -1.85
C HIS A 4 24.67 -9.29 -2.96
N LEU A 5 23.45 -8.78 -2.79
CA LEU A 5 22.79 -7.90 -3.74
C LEU A 5 23.37 -6.49 -3.71
N ASN A 6 23.77 -6.02 -2.54
CA ASN A 6 24.35 -4.69 -2.32
C ASN A 6 25.71 -4.46 -2.99
N LYS A 7 26.45 -5.52 -3.35
CA LYS A 7 27.80 -5.42 -3.95
C LYS A 7 27.83 -4.67 -5.28
N VAL A 8 26.73 -4.68 -6.02
CA VAL A 8 26.60 -4.08 -7.35
C VAL A 8 25.65 -2.88 -7.37
N ARG A 9 25.12 -2.47 -6.21
CA ARG A 9 24.19 -1.36 -6.08
C ARG A 9 24.92 -0.08 -5.77
N ASP A 10 24.31 1.03 -6.13
CA ASP A 10 24.80 2.36 -5.80
C ASP A 10 24.86 2.55 -4.27
N PRO A 11 25.85 3.28 -3.72
CA PRO A 11 25.92 3.60 -2.30
C PRO A 11 24.65 4.23 -1.71
N ASP A 12 23.90 5.00 -2.51
CA ASP A 12 22.67 5.67 -2.07
C ASP A 12 21.41 4.80 -2.21
N ASP A 13 21.56 3.62 -2.84
CA ASP A 13 20.51 2.64 -3.16
C ASP A 13 20.76 1.29 -2.47
N GLN A 14 21.31 1.30 -1.25
CA GLN A 14 21.63 0.07 -0.52
C GLN A 14 20.39 -0.56 0.11
N LEU A 15 20.23 -1.88 -0.04
CA LEU A 15 19.18 -2.64 0.63
C LEU A 15 19.51 -2.77 2.12
N VAL A 16 18.66 -2.18 2.97
CA VAL A 16 18.77 -2.26 4.42
C VAL A 16 17.62 -3.11 4.97
N LEU A 17 17.95 -4.17 5.71
CA LEU A 17 16.95 -5.02 6.37
C LEU A 17 16.58 -4.44 7.73
N LEU A 18 15.30 -4.22 7.99
CA LEU A 18 14.79 -3.78 9.28
C LEU A 18 14.62 -4.96 10.25
N PRO A 19 14.52 -4.73 11.57
CA PRO A 19 14.42 -5.81 12.56
C PRO A 19 13.23 -6.77 12.35
N HIS A 20 12.15 -6.29 11.74
CA HIS A 20 10.97 -7.08 11.38
C HIS A 20 11.10 -7.81 10.04
N GLY A 21 12.29 -7.82 9.42
CA GLY A 21 12.58 -8.59 8.21
C GLY A 21 12.09 -7.97 6.89
N LEU A 22 11.56 -6.74 6.89
CA LEU A 22 11.24 -6.02 5.65
C LEU A 22 12.42 -5.15 5.23
N LEU A 23 12.47 -4.82 3.94
CA LEU A 23 13.47 -3.90 3.41
C LEU A 23 13.06 -2.45 3.65
N ARG A 24 14.03 -1.61 4.01
CA ARG A 24 13.85 -0.17 4.18
C ARG A 24 13.67 0.48 2.81
N HIS A 25 12.52 1.13 2.60
CA HIS A 25 12.16 1.87 1.39
C HIS A 25 12.09 1.07 0.08
N HIS A 26 12.27 -0.25 0.11
CA HIS A 26 12.29 -1.08 -1.10
C HIS A 26 11.14 -2.08 -1.09
N CYS A 27 10.59 -2.39 -2.26
CA CYS A 27 9.66 -3.50 -2.37
C CYS A 27 10.39 -4.83 -2.20
N CYS A 28 9.91 -5.69 -1.29
CA CYS A 28 10.46 -7.02 -1.07
C CYS A 28 9.60 -8.14 -1.71
N TYR A 29 8.60 -7.81 -2.53
CA TYR A 29 7.72 -8.79 -3.17
C TYR A 29 8.24 -9.17 -4.57
N PRO A 30 8.66 -10.44 -4.81
CA PRO A 30 9.30 -10.84 -6.07
C PRO A 30 8.43 -10.70 -7.33
N GLY A 31 7.10 -10.73 -7.18
CA GLY A 31 6.17 -10.53 -8.30
C GLY A 31 5.88 -9.07 -8.63
N CYS A 32 6.46 -8.13 -7.90
CA CYS A 32 6.25 -6.70 -8.12
C CYS A 32 7.17 -6.19 -9.25
N PRO A 33 6.67 -5.40 -10.21
CA PRO A 33 7.53 -4.71 -11.20
C PRO A 33 8.61 -3.81 -10.56
N GLU A 34 8.34 -3.30 -9.35
CA GLU A 34 9.27 -2.48 -8.58
C GLU A 34 10.05 -3.30 -7.53
N PHE A 35 10.16 -4.62 -7.70
CA PHE A 35 10.91 -5.48 -6.78
C PHE A 35 12.37 -4.99 -6.62
N LEU A 36 12.79 -4.78 -5.37
CA LEU A 36 14.11 -4.25 -5.00
C LEU A 36 14.46 -2.89 -5.59
N ARG A 37 13.47 -2.11 -6.04
CA ARG A 37 13.67 -0.69 -6.37
C ARG A 37 13.43 0.18 -5.15
N ASP A 38 14.17 1.27 -5.07
CA ASP A 38 13.92 2.31 -4.09
C ASP A 38 12.61 3.01 -4.40
N LEU A 39 11.73 3.05 -3.41
CA LEU A 39 10.38 3.62 -3.51
C LEU A 39 10.29 5.00 -2.89
N ARG A 40 11.41 5.62 -2.47
CA ARG A 40 11.40 7.02 -2.01
C ARG A 40 10.99 7.96 -3.14
N THR A 41 10.09 8.89 -2.85
CA THR A 41 9.83 10.04 -3.72
C THR A 41 10.87 11.13 -3.51
N GLU A 42 10.97 12.11 -4.42
CA GLU A 42 11.82 13.30 -4.25
C GLU A 42 11.58 13.97 -2.89
N ASN A 43 10.32 14.10 -2.47
CA ASN A 43 9.96 14.63 -1.16
C ASN A 43 10.49 13.79 0.02
N ASP A 44 10.61 12.47 -0.14
CA ASP A 44 11.15 11.57 0.88
C ASP A 44 12.69 11.71 0.95
N LEU A 45 13.36 11.97 -0.19
CA LEU A 45 14.79 12.25 -0.26
C LEU A 45 15.13 13.61 0.37
N ASP A 46 14.40 14.67 0.00
CA ASP A 46 14.58 16.02 0.56
C ASP A 46 14.41 16.05 2.08
N ALA A 47 13.48 15.24 2.60
CA ALA A 47 13.24 15.12 4.04
C ALA A 47 14.39 14.42 4.79
N ALA A 48 15.10 13.50 4.12
CA ALA A 48 16.26 12.81 4.69
C ALA A 48 17.49 13.74 4.75
N ASP A 49 17.71 14.54 3.71
CA ASP A 49 18.84 15.47 3.61
C ASP A 49 18.71 16.68 4.56
N ALA A 50 17.47 17.07 4.89
CA ALA A 50 17.18 18.17 5.82
C ALA A 50 17.46 17.83 7.31
N GLY A 51 18.13 16.72 7.63
CA GLY A 51 18.56 16.39 8.98
C GLY A 51 17.44 16.10 9.97
N LYS A 52 16.20 15.88 9.51
CA LYS A 52 15.09 15.37 10.34
C LYS A 52 15.20 13.85 10.57
N ALA A 53 16.43 13.37 10.75
CA ALA A 53 16.79 12.02 11.17
C ALA A 53 16.79 11.88 12.71
N GLY A 54 15.98 12.69 13.39
CA GLY A 54 15.79 12.64 14.83
C GLY A 54 14.42 12.07 15.14
N ASP A 55 14.43 10.83 15.61
CA ASP A 55 13.30 10.11 16.21
C ASP A 55 12.15 9.80 15.23
N VAL A 56 12.01 8.51 14.92
CA VAL A 56 10.98 7.96 14.03
C VAL A 56 9.64 7.99 14.78
N SER A 57 9.09 9.19 15.00
CA SER A 57 7.67 9.35 15.19
C SER A 57 7.00 8.98 13.87
N GLU A 58 6.30 7.86 13.95
CA GLU A 58 5.73 6.99 12.93
C GLU A 58 4.74 7.63 11.93
N SER A 59 4.66 8.96 11.85
CA SER A 59 3.47 9.64 11.30
C SER A 59 3.70 10.61 10.13
N THR A 60 4.95 10.91 9.75
CA THR A 60 5.16 11.93 8.70
C THR A 60 6.04 11.41 7.57
N ARG A 61 5.38 11.14 6.42
CA ARG A 61 5.96 10.98 5.07
C ARG A 61 6.68 9.64 4.80
N ARG A 62 5.90 8.56 4.73
CA ARG A 62 6.25 7.36 3.93
C ARG A 62 5.51 7.40 2.59
N ASN A 63 5.52 8.56 1.92
CA ASN A 63 4.59 8.80 0.81
C ASN A 63 4.88 7.86 -0.35
N GLY A 64 6.15 7.60 -0.67
CA GLY A 64 6.50 6.71 -1.78
C GLY A 64 6.17 5.24 -1.57
N LEU A 65 6.44 4.67 -0.38
CA LEU A 65 6.07 3.29 -0.07
C LEU A 65 4.54 3.09 -0.04
N TRP A 66 3.80 4.02 0.56
CA TRP A 66 2.33 3.95 0.58
C TRP A 66 1.71 4.26 -0.79
N GLN A 67 2.35 5.07 -1.63
CA GLN A 67 1.97 5.23 -3.03
C GLN A 67 2.19 3.93 -3.79
N HIS A 68 3.32 3.26 -3.61
CA HIS A 68 3.62 1.98 -4.26
C HIS A 68 2.68 0.84 -3.82
N LEU A 69 2.31 0.83 -2.54
CA LEU A 69 1.31 -0.07 -1.99
C LEU A 69 -0.12 0.41 -2.28
N SER A 70 -0.29 1.62 -2.83
CA SER A 70 -1.60 2.08 -3.26
C SER A 70 -1.99 1.31 -4.50
N PRO A 71 -3.16 0.67 -4.53
CA PRO A 71 -3.69 0.06 -5.75
C PRO A 71 -3.79 1.05 -6.92
N LYS A 72 -3.71 2.37 -6.69
CA LYS A 72 -3.62 3.40 -7.73
C LYS A 72 -2.35 3.33 -8.60
N THR A 73 -1.27 2.72 -8.12
CA THR A 73 0.04 2.71 -8.83
C THR A 73 0.34 1.41 -9.55
N TRP A 74 -0.52 0.40 -9.45
CA TRP A 74 -0.31 -0.88 -10.13
C TRP A 74 -0.78 -0.78 -11.59
N TYR A 75 0.06 -1.22 -12.53
CA TYR A 75 -0.23 -1.12 -13.97
C TYR A 75 -1.46 -1.92 -14.42
N TYR A 76 -1.84 -2.95 -13.66
CA TYR A 76 -3.04 -3.76 -13.88
C TYR A 76 -4.23 -3.31 -13.03
N ALA A 77 -4.05 -2.35 -12.12
CA ALA A 77 -5.17 -1.80 -11.40
C ALA A 77 -6.08 -1.11 -12.39
N ARG A 78 -7.29 -1.64 -12.53
CA ARG A 78 -8.28 -1.06 -13.42
C ARG A 78 -8.62 0.32 -12.88
N ARG A 79 -9.01 1.27 -13.75
CA ARG A 79 -9.45 2.63 -13.32
C ARG A 79 -10.46 2.61 -12.16
N SER A 80 -11.20 1.51 -12.00
CA SER A 80 -12.07 1.23 -10.84
C SER A 80 -11.36 1.24 -9.49
N ASP A 81 -10.15 0.72 -9.39
CA ASP A 81 -9.43 0.48 -8.13
C ASP A 81 -8.97 1.78 -7.48
N ALA A 82 -8.71 2.80 -8.30
CA ALA A 82 -8.46 4.16 -7.85
C ALA A 82 -9.66 4.79 -7.11
N PHE A 83 -10.89 4.30 -7.35
CA PHE A 83 -12.09 4.70 -6.64
C PHE A 83 -12.40 3.80 -5.44
N LEU A 84 -12.06 2.50 -5.54
CA LEU A 84 -12.38 1.52 -4.50
C LEU A 84 -11.58 1.77 -3.23
N VAL A 85 -10.28 2.04 -3.31
CA VAL A 85 -9.44 2.19 -2.11
C VAL A 85 -9.86 3.37 -1.23
N PRO A 86 -10.02 4.61 -1.75
CA PRO A 86 -10.54 5.70 -0.93
C PRO A 86 -11.94 5.41 -0.37
N ARG A 87 -12.76 4.64 -1.10
CA ARG A 87 -14.10 4.26 -0.66
C ARG A 87 -14.07 3.24 0.48
N VAL A 88 -13.26 2.19 0.39
CA VAL A 88 -13.04 1.24 1.48
C VAL A 88 -12.54 1.97 2.71
N HIS A 89 -11.55 2.87 2.58
CA HIS A 89 -11.08 3.68 3.71
C HIS A 89 -12.18 4.55 4.34
N ARG A 90 -13.03 5.17 3.53
CA ARG A 90 -14.16 5.99 4.02
C ARG A 90 -15.14 5.14 4.82
N ILE A 91 -15.53 3.99 4.27
CA ILE A 91 -16.47 3.05 4.89
C ILE A 91 -15.88 2.48 6.18
N ALA A 92 -14.63 2.01 6.13
CA ALA A 92 -13.89 1.50 7.27
C ALA A 92 -13.85 2.52 8.44
N ARG A 93 -13.58 3.80 8.15
CA ARG A 93 -13.65 4.85 9.17
C ARG A 93 -15.05 5.03 9.74
N GLY A 94 -16.08 4.95 8.89
CA GLY A 94 -17.47 5.11 9.30
C GLY A 94 -18.04 3.96 10.14
N VAL A 95 -17.40 2.80 10.16
CA VAL A 95 -17.81 1.64 10.99
C VAL A 95 -16.90 1.39 12.18
N MET A 96 -15.84 2.19 12.33
CA MET A 96 -14.81 1.97 13.35
C MET A 96 -15.37 2.06 14.77
N ASP A 97 -16.26 3.03 15.01
CA ASP A 97 -16.88 3.23 16.33
C ASP A 97 -18.03 2.23 16.61
N GLU A 98 -18.55 1.57 15.57
CA GLU A 98 -19.62 0.57 15.66
C GLU A 98 -19.06 -0.85 15.90
N ALA A 99 -17.84 -1.10 15.44
CA ALA A 99 -17.23 -2.40 15.50
C ALA A 99 -16.69 -2.72 16.91
N GLN A 100 -17.14 -3.84 17.46
CA GLN A 100 -16.70 -4.32 18.78
C GLN A 100 -15.46 -5.22 18.71
N THR A 101 -15.19 -5.80 17.55
CA THR A 101 -14.07 -6.72 17.32
C THR A 101 -13.52 -6.52 15.91
N LEU A 102 -12.30 -7.00 15.66
CA LEU A 102 -11.70 -6.98 14.32
C LEU A 102 -12.56 -7.74 13.29
N HIS A 103 -13.12 -8.88 13.67
CA HIS A 103 -13.98 -9.66 12.77
C HIS A 103 -15.26 -8.90 12.45
N HIS A 104 -15.90 -8.31 13.46
CA HIS A 104 -17.09 -7.49 13.28
C HIS A 104 -16.80 -6.24 12.41
N PHE A 105 -15.63 -5.62 12.59
CA PHE A 105 -15.17 -4.51 11.76
C PHE A 105 -15.05 -4.89 10.28
N VAL A 106 -14.44 -6.04 9.99
CA VAL A 106 -14.30 -6.55 8.62
C VAL A 106 -15.68 -6.82 8.02
N ASP A 107 -16.56 -7.50 8.73
CA ASP A 107 -17.91 -7.82 8.27
C ASP A 107 -18.75 -6.57 7.98
N LEU A 108 -18.72 -5.58 8.88
CA LEU A 108 -19.43 -4.31 8.68
C LEU A 108 -18.87 -3.52 7.49
N THR A 109 -17.54 -3.48 7.36
CA THR A 109 -16.87 -2.79 6.26
C THR A 109 -17.25 -3.42 4.92
N MET A 110 -17.23 -4.75 4.84
CA MET A 110 -17.59 -5.50 3.63
C MET A 110 -19.06 -5.32 3.27
N ARG A 111 -19.98 -5.44 4.23
CA ARG A 111 -21.42 -5.27 3.99
C ARG A 111 -21.75 -3.88 3.44
N LYS A 112 -21.21 -2.82 4.05
CA LYS A 112 -21.43 -1.44 3.58
C LYS A 112 -20.77 -1.17 2.24
N LEU A 113 -19.62 -1.80 1.96
CA LEU A 113 -18.97 -1.74 0.65
C LEU A 113 -19.85 -2.39 -0.41
N GLU A 114 -20.40 -3.57 -0.15
CA GLU A 114 -21.32 -4.26 -1.06
C GLU A 114 -22.60 -3.44 -1.32
N GLU A 115 -23.19 -2.83 -0.28
CA GLU A 115 -24.34 -1.94 -0.41
C GLU A 115 -24.04 -0.72 -1.29
N GLU A 116 -22.89 -0.05 -1.11
CA GLU A 116 -22.49 1.10 -1.94
C GLU A 116 -22.15 0.70 -3.39
N LEU A 117 -21.73 -0.55 -3.62
CA LEU A 117 -21.39 -1.06 -4.95
C LEU A 117 -22.60 -1.67 -5.68
N ARG A 118 -23.65 -2.05 -4.96
CA ARG A 118 -24.89 -2.60 -5.51
C ARG A 118 -25.52 -1.58 -6.47
N GLY A 119 -25.59 -1.94 -7.75
CA GLY A 119 -26.13 -1.08 -8.82
C GLY A 119 -25.09 -0.32 -9.65
N ARG A 120 -23.78 -0.50 -9.40
CA ARG A 120 -22.74 -0.02 -10.33
C ARG A 120 -22.51 -1.04 -11.45
N PRO A 121 -22.43 -0.61 -12.73
CA PRO A 121 -22.26 -1.52 -13.86
C PRO A 121 -20.99 -2.39 -13.75
N ALA A 122 -19.94 -1.90 -13.10
CA ALA A 122 -18.70 -2.64 -12.87
C ALA A 122 -18.82 -3.83 -11.88
N TYR A 123 -19.94 -3.97 -11.15
CA TYR A 123 -20.16 -5.12 -10.26
C TYR A 123 -20.70 -6.34 -11.04
N ALA A 124 -21.46 -6.12 -12.12
CA ALA A 124 -21.96 -7.19 -12.98
C ALA A 124 -20.80 -7.93 -13.69
N GLU A 125 -19.79 -7.21 -14.17
CA GLU A 125 -18.60 -7.80 -14.82
C GLU A 125 -17.73 -8.62 -13.86
N ILE A 126 -17.76 -8.34 -12.55
CA ILE A 126 -16.98 -9.08 -11.53
C ILE A 126 -17.68 -10.40 -11.16
N GLN A 127 -19.01 -10.48 -11.23
CA GLN A 127 -19.73 -11.72 -10.95
C GLN A 127 -19.61 -12.76 -12.07
N ASP A 128 -19.50 -12.32 -13.33
CA ASP A 128 -19.35 -13.23 -14.46
C ASP A 128 -17.95 -13.87 -14.55
N SER A 129 -16.94 -13.30 -13.88
CA SER A 129 -15.55 -13.81 -13.92
C SER A 129 -15.26 -14.93 -12.91
N ASN A 130 -16.19 -15.23 -11.99
CA ASN A 130 -16.05 -16.27 -10.96
C ASN A 130 -16.87 -17.54 -11.26
N ASN A 131 -17.46 -17.62 -12.45
CA ASN A 131 -18.30 -18.75 -12.89
C ASN A 131 -17.72 -19.50 -14.11
N ASP A 132 -16.47 -19.25 -14.49
CA ASP A 132 -15.71 -20.03 -15.49
C ASP A 132 -14.58 -20.83 -14.84
#